data_AF-A0A7S3T2G0-F1
#
_entry.id   AF-A0A7S3T2G0-F1
#
_cell.length_a   1.000
_cell.length_b   1.000
_cell.length_c   1.000
_cell.angle_alpha   90.00
_cell.angle_beta   90.00
_cell.angle_gamma   90.00
#
_symmetry.space_group_name_H-M   'P 1'
#
loop_
_entity.id
_entity.type
_entity.pdbx_description
1 polymer ?
#
loop_
_entity_poly.entity_id
_entity_poly.type
_entity_poly.pdbx_seq_one_letter_code
_entity_poly.pdbx_strand_id
1 'polypeptide(L)'
;ALGEPRGWSPSGSSVDVYSVGKRCTSIPGTPYWADIRACINGSDGDLAVAKAAQVTPSHPGVPYAAIDGVGVRTDSAWALVGEVCMRLPHPLPTVCNHGLQHGPSHPLMMHQTDA
;
A
#
# COMPACT_ATOMS: atom_id res chain seq x y z
N ALA A 1 14.61 -29.66 2.94
CA ALA A 1 14.84 -28.27 3.35
C ALA A 1 14.02 -27.38 2.42
N LEU A 2 13.02 -26.67 2.94
CA LEU A 2 12.29 -25.67 2.15
C LEU A 2 13.28 -24.52 1.88
N GLY A 3 13.44 -24.12 0.61
CA GLY A 3 14.38 -23.07 0.22
C GLY A 3 14.05 -21.72 0.87
N GLU A 4 15.03 -20.81 0.93
CA GLU A 4 14.80 -19.48 1.51
C GLU A 4 13.69 -18.74 0.75
N PRO A 5 12.74 -18.11 1.45
CA PRO A 5 11.65 -17.40 0.81
C PRO A 5 12.22 -16.26 -0.05
N ARG A 6 11.83 -16.23 -1.32
CA ARG A 6 12.19 -15.15 -2.25
C ARG A 6 10.99 -14.22 -2.40
N GLY A 7 11.20 -12.92 -2.20
CA GLY A 7 10.20 -11.90 -2.43
C GLY A 7 10.11 -11.50 -3.90
N TRP A 8 8.94 -10.97 -4.28
CA TRP A 8 8.73 -10.31 -5.56
C TRP A 8 9.42 -8.94 -5.58
N SER A 9 10.12 -8.63 -6.68
CA SER A 9 10.68 -7.30 -6.95
C SER A 9 10.04 -6.71 -8.21
N PRO A 10 9.72 -5.40 -8.23
CA PRO A 10 9.30 -4.71 -9.45
C PRO A 10 10.35 -4.77 -10.58
N SER A 11 11.63 -5.02 -10.25
CA SER A 11 12.73 -5.15 -11.20
C SER A 11 12.98 -6.57 -11.72
N GLY A 12 12.21 -7.57 -11.26
CA GLY A 12 12.39 -8.98 -11.63
C GLY A 12 13.53 -9.72 -10.92
N SER A 13 14.36 -9.03 -10.12
CA SER A 13 15.37 -9.68 -9.28
C SER A 13 14.74 -10.32 -8.05
N SER A 14 15.07 -11.57 -7.72
CA SER A 14 14.64 -12.16 -6.46
C SER A 14 15.28 -11.43 -5.28
N VAL A 15 14.47 -10.96 -4.35
CA VAL A 15 14.94 -10.33 -3.10
C VAL A 15 14.92 -11.37 -1.99
N ASP A 16 16.04 -11.49 -1.27
CA ASP A 16 16.08 -12.20 0.00
C ASP A 16 15.33 -11.35 1.05
N VAL A 17 14.08 -11.72 1.27
CA VAL A 17 13.19 -11.01 2.21
C VAL A 17 13.65 -11.14 3.66
N TYR A 18 14.44 -12.17 3.99
CA TYR A 18 14.96 -12.35 5.34
C TYR A 18 16.13 -11.43 5.61
N SER A 19 17.02 -11.23 4.65
CA SER A 19 18.11 -10.25 4.76
C SER A 19 17.56 -8.82 4.84
N VAL A 20 16.56 -8.48 4.02
CA VAL A 20 15.88 -7.17 4.09
C VAL A 20 15.21 -7.00 5.45
N GLY A 21 14.42 -7.99 5.90
CA GLY A 21 13.76 -7.96 7.20
C GLY A 21 14.73 -7.73 8.35
N LYS A 22 15.83 -8.51 8.40
CA LYS A 22 16.87 -8.35 9.41
C LYS A 22 17.48 -6.94 9.39
N ARG A 23 17.74 -6.36 8.21
CA ARG A 23 18.25 -4.99 8.09
C ARG A 23 17.23 -3.97 8.60
N CYS A 24 15.95 -4.12 8.31
CA CYS A 24 14.91 -3.20 8.81
C CYS A 24 14.73 -3.27 10.33
N THR A 25 14.94 -4.43 10.95
CA THR A 25 14.85 -4.58 12.42
C THR A 25 15.99 -3.94 13.21
N SER A 26 17.00 -3.37 12.54
CA SER A 26 18.02 -2.56 13.21
C SER A 26 17.56 -1.12 13.47
N ILE A 27 16.43 -0.70 12.90
CA ILE A 27 15.85 0.63 13.08
C ILE A 27 15.27 0.72 14.50
N PRO A 28 15.58 1.77 15.28
CA PRO A 28 15.02 1.96 16.62
C PRO A 28 13.49 1.91 16.63
N GLY A 29 12.92 1.20 17.61
CA GLY A 29 11.46 1.05 17.77
C GLY A 29 10.84 -0.08 16.93
N THR A 30 11.64 -0.87 16.22
CA THR A 30 11.15 -2.06 15.51
C THR A 30 11.27 -3.33 16.36
N PRO A 31 10.41 -4.36 16.16
CA PRO A 31 10.55 -5.65 16.84
C PRO A 31 11.86 -6.35 16.49
N TYR A 32 12.35 -7.19 17.41
CA TYR A 32 13.56 -7.97 17.15
C TYR A 32 13.34 -8.97 16.01
N TRP A 33 14.35 -9.16 15.17
CA TRP A 33 14.30 -10.12 14.06
C TRP A 33 13.98 -11.55 14.50
N ALA A 34 14.42 -11.95 15.69
CA ALA A 34 14.15 -13.28 16.23
C ALA A 34 12.64 -13.51 16.40
N ASP A 35 11.92 -12.52 16.93
CA ASP A 35 10.46 -12.59 17.16
C ASP A 35 9.70 -12.61 15.84
N ILE A 36 10.11 -11.77 14.89
CA ILE A 36 9.53 -11.75 13.53
C ILE A 36 9.72 -13.11 12.84
N ARG A 37 10.92 -13.67 12.90
CA ARG A 37 11.21 -14.99 12.31
C ARG A 37 10.42 -16.11 13.00
N ALA A 38 10.25 -16.04 14.32
CA ALA A 38 9.43 -17.00 15.04
C ALA A 38 7.97 -16.93 14.59
N CYS A 39 7.42 -15.72 14.41
CA CYS A 39 6.09 -15.51 13.84
C CYS A 39 5.98 -16.06 12.42
N ILE A 40 6.90 -15.73 11.51
CA ILE A 40 6.89 -16.19 10.11
C ILE A 40 6.87 -17.71 10.01
N ASN A 41 7.63 -18.41 10.86
CA ASN A 41 7.73 -19.87 10.82
C ASN A 41 6.72 -20.59 11.75
N GLY A 42 5.84 -19.83 12.41
CA GLY A 42 4.90 -20.35 13.41
C GLY A 42 3.44 -20.21 12.97
N SER A 43 2.52 -20.73 13.79
CA SER A 43 1.07 -20.66 13.54
C SER A 43 0.53 -19.23 13.47
N ASP A 44 1.20 -18.28 14.12
CA ASP A 44 0.83 -16.87 14.08
C ASP A 44 1.02 -16.28 12.68
N GLY A 45 2.08 -16.68 11.98
CA GLY A 45 2.32 -16.31 10.58
C GLY A 45 1.27 -16.90 9.65
N ASP A 46 0.94 -18.18 9.82
CA ASP A 46 -0.11 -18.85 9.04
C ASP A 46 -1.47 -18.16 9.24
N LEU A 47 -1.83 -17.85 10.49
CA LEU A 47 -3.06 -17.15 10.82
C LEU A 47 -3.07 -15.73 10.24
N ALA A 48 -1.95 -15.02 10.27
CA ALA A 48 -1.83 -13.69 9.70
C ALA A 48 -2.05 -13.70 8.17
N VAL A 49 -1.47 -14.66 7.45
CA VAL A 49 -1.68 -14.83 6.01
C VAL A 49 -3.13 -15.20 5.71
N ALA A 50 -3.72 -16.13 6.46
CA ALA A 50 -5.13 -16.51 6.31
C ALA A 50 -6.08 -15.32 6.54
N LYS A 51 -5.83 -14.53 7.58
CA LYS A 51 -6.61 -13.32 7.88
C LYS A 51 -6.45 -12.26 6.79
N ALA A 52 -5.24 -12.06 6.27
CA ALA A 52 -5.00 -11.15 5.16
C ALA A 52 -5.80 -11.58 3.92
N ALA A 53 -5.76 -12.86 3.56
CA ALA A 53 -6.51 -13.40 2.43
C ALA A 53 -8.03 -13.24 2.58
N GLN A 54 -8.57 -13.34 3.80
CA GLN A 54 -10.01 -13.15 4.07
C GLN A 54 -10.48 -11.71 3.88
N VAL A 55 -9.62 -10.72 4.19
CA VAL A 55 -9.98 -9.30 4.08
C VAL A 55 -9.60 -8.69 2.73
N THR A 56 -8.76 -9.36 1.94
CA THR A 56 -8.44 -8.93 0.58
C THR A 56 -9.68 -9.07 -0.32
N PRO A 57 -10.24 -7.97 -0.86
CA PRO A 57 -11.36 -8.06 -1.78
C PRO A 57 -10.92 -8.61 -3.14
N SER A 58 -11.88 -9.06 -3.95
CA SER A 58 -11.61 -9.33 -5.37
C SER A 58 -11.12 -8.05 -6.05
N HIS A 59 -9.99 -8.12 -6.76
CA HIS A 59 -9.34 -6.97 -7.38
C HIS A 59 -8.76 -7.34 -8.76
N PRO A 60 -8.61 -6.38 -9.68
CA PRO A 60 -8.16 -6.66 -11.05
C PRO A 60 -6.66 -6.99 -11.15
N GLY A 61 -5.86 -6.64 -10.15
CA GLY A 61 -4.42 -6.87 -10.15
C GLY A 61 -3.74 -6.21 -8.95
N VAL A 62 -2.41 -6.26 -8.92
CA VAL A 62 -1.57 -5.64 -7.87
C VAL A 62 -0.63 -4.59 -8.47
N PRO A 63 -0.29 -3.50 -7.76
CA PRO A 63 -0.80 -3.13 -6.43
C PRO A 63 -2.25 -2.64 -6.47
N TYR A 64 -3.07 -3.15 -5.54
CA TYR A 64 -4.45 -2.69 -5.32
C TYR A 64 -4.51 -1.84 -4.06
N ALA A 65 -5.14 -0.66 -4.15
CA ALA A 65 -5.43 0.18 -3.01
C ALA A 65 -6.92 0.56 -3.02
N ALA A 66 -7.45 0.78 -1.82
CA ALA A 66 -8.80 1.28 -1.62
C ALA A 66 -8.81 2.36 -0.53
N ILE A 67 -9.68 3.35 -0.70
CA ILE A 67 -9.99 4.35 0.32
C ILE A 67 -11.45 4.14 0.69
N ASP A 68 -11.73 3.94 1.98
CA ASP A 68 -13.07 3.64 2.50
C ASP A 68 -13.76 2.45 1.78
N GLY A 69 -12.97 1.43 1.43
CA GLY A 69 -13.45 0.22 0.74
C GLY A 69 -13.63 0.38 -0.78
N VAL A 70 -13.47 1.59 -1.34
CA VAL A 70 -13.58 1.86 -2.77
C VAL A 70 -12.20 1.79 -3.42
N GLY A 71 -12.04 0.91 -4.41
CA GLY A 71 -10.80 0.80 -5.18
C GLY A 71 -10.41 2.10 -5.87
N VAL A 72 -9.13 2.47 -5.80
CA VAL A 72 -8.60 3.73 -6.35
C VAL A 72 -7.45 3.48 -7.33
N ARG A 73 -7.11 4.51 -8.11
CA ARG A 73 -5.97 4.46 -9.02
C ARG A 73 -4.64 4.41 -8.26
N THR A 74 -3.77 3.51 -8.70
CA THR A 74 -2.44 3.25 -8.14
C THR A 74 -1.36 3.24 -9.22
N ASP A 75 -1.64 3.80 -10.39
CA ASP A 75 -0.72 3.87 -11.53
C ASP A 75 0.51 4.75 -11.26
N SER A 76 0.43 5.64 -10.29
CA SER A 76 1.59 6.32 -9.70
C SER A 76 1.38 6.57 -8.21
N ALA A 77 2.48 6.82 -7.48
CA ALA A 77 2.39 7.24 -6.08
C ALA A 77 1.55 8.52 -5.92
N TRP A 78 1.64 9.45 -6.88
CA TRP A 78 0.88 10.71 -6.84
C TRP A 78 -0.61 10.54 -7.14
N ALA A 79 -1.00 9.53 -7.92
CA ALA A 79 -2.41 9.21 -8.14
C ALA A 79 -3.12 8.88 -6.82
N LEU A 80 -2.48 8.06 -5.97
CA LEU A 80 -3.01 7.74 -4.65
C LEU A 80 -3.11 8.98 -3.75
N VAL A 81 -2.10 9.87 -3.77
CA VAL A 81 -2.14 11.13 -3.01
C VAL A 81 -3.30 12.01 -3.48
N GLY A 82 -3.52 12.12 -4.79
CA GLY A 82 -4.67 12.85 -5.35
C GLY A 82 -6.00 12.29 -4.88
N GLU A 83 -6.16 10.96 -4.90
CA GLU A 83 -7.36 10.26 -4.41
C GLU A 83 -7.63 10.53 -2.91
N VAL A 84 -6.59 10.57 -2.06
CA VAL A 84 -6.75 10.96 -0.65
C VAL A 84 -7.17 12.43 -0.54
N CYS A 85 -6.48 13.33 -1.24
CA CYS A 85 -6.74 14.76 -1.17
C CYS A 85 -8.16 15.17 -1.57
N MET A 86 -8.76 14.48 -2.55
CA MET A 86 -10.16 14.72 -2.95
C MET A 86 -11.19 14.36 -1.87
N ARG A 87 -10.83 13.53 -0.89
CA ARG A 87 -11.72 13.04 0.17
C ARG A 87 -11.50 13.73 1.52
N LEU A 88 -10.43 14.53 1.64
CA LEU A 88 -10.13 15.25 2.88
C LEU A 88 -11.05 16.46 3.07
N PRO A 89 -11.47 16.76 4.32
CA PRO A 89 -12.15 18.01 4.62
C PRO A 89 -11.19 19.20 4.47
N HIS A 90 -11.74 20.37 4.14
CA HIS A 90 -10.97 21.62 4.09
C HIS A 90 -10.65 22.15 5.51
N PRO A 91 -9.52 22.87 5.68
CA PRO A 91 -8.51 23.20 4.66
C PRO A 91 -7.59 22.01 4.33
N LEU A 92 -7.18 21.92 3.06
CA LEU A 92 -6.32 20.82 2.60
C LEU A 92 -4.86 21.03 3.00
N PRO A 93 -4.12 19.95 3.32
CA PRO A 93 -2.66 20.02 3.50
C PRO A 93 -1.95 20.50 2.22
N THR A 94 -0.81 21.16 2.37
CA THR A 94 -0.04 21.74 1.24
C THR A 94 0.39 20.72 0.20
N VAL A 95 0.63 19.47 0.59
CA VAL A 95 0.95 18.37 -0.34
C VAL A 95 -0.16 18.13 -1.38
N CYS A 96 -1.41 18.48 -1.06
CA CYS A 96 -2.54 18.35 -1.96
C CYS A 96 -2.49 19.32 -3.15
N ASN A 97 -1.70 20.40 -3.07
CA ASN A 97 -1.47 21.28 -4.22
C ASN A 97 -0.82 20.52 -5.39
N HIS A 98 0.02 19.52 -5.10
CA HIS A 98 0.65 18.66 -6.09
C HIS A 98 -0.18 17.41 -6.38
N GLY A 99 -0.75 16.78 -5.34
CA GLY A 99 -1.57 15.57 -5.50
C GLY A 99 -2.75 15.77 -6.46
N LEU A 100 -3.43 16.92 -6.39
CA LEU A 100 -4.58 17.22 -7.25
C LEU A 100 -4.19 17.45 -8.73
N GLN A 101 -2.93 17.75 -9.04
CA GLN A 101 -2.45 17.87 -10.43
C GLN A 101 -2.29 16.51 -11.11
N HIS A 102 -2.20 15.44 -10.32
CA HIS A 102 -1.96 14.06 -10.76
C HIS A 102 -3.13 13.12 -10.46
N GLY A 103 -4.22 13.63 -9.88
CA GLY A 103 -5.46 12.88 -9.68
C GLY A 103 -6.11 12.47 -11.01
N PRO A 104 -7.16 11.64 -10.98
CA PRO A 104 -7.97 11.41 -12.18
C PRO A 104 -8.41 12.74 -12.78
N SER A 105 -8.19 12.89 -14.10
CA SER A 105 -8.77 13.98 -14.86
C SER A 105 -10.27 13.99 -14.55
N HIS A 106 -10.74 15.02 -13.85
CA HIS A 106 -12.15 15.21 -13.54
C HIS A 106 -13.00 14.83 -14.76
N PRO A 107 -14.06 14.01 -14.64
CA PRO A 107 -15.24 14.32 -15.42
C PRO A 107 -15.65 15.71 -14.95
N LEU A 108 -15.65 16.65 -15.88
CA LEU A 108 -16.23 17.99 -15.75
C LEU A 108 -17.41 17.95 -14.76
N MET A 109 -17.22 18.50 -13.57
CA MET A 109 -18.35 19.09 -12.86
C MET A 109 -18.82 20.20 -13.79
N MET A 110 -19.93 19.91 -14.47
CA MET A 110 -20.67 20.81 -15.33
C MET A 110 -20.70 22.22 -14.73
N HIS A 111 -20.54 23.20 -15.61
CA HIS A 111 -20.95 24.58 -15.43
C HIS A 111 -22.12 24.73 -14.45
N GLN A 112 -21.92 25.54 -13.41
CA GLN A 112 -22.93 26.52 -13.02
C GLN A 112 -22.25 27.88 -12.96
N THR A 113 -22.12 28.45 -14.15
CA THR A 113 -22.25 29.89 -14.34
C THR A 113 -23.75 30.24 -14.29
N ASP A 114 -24.02 31.33 -13.57
CA ASP A 114 -25.17 32.25 -13.65
C ASP A 114 -26.51 31.85 -12.98
N ALA A 115 -26.84 32.52 -11.87
CA ALA A 115 -27.66 33.75 -11.85
C ALA A 115 -27.55 34.47 -10.49
#